data_AF-A0A930MDB8-F1
#
_entry.id   AF-A0A930MDB8-F1
#
_cell.length_a   1.000
_cell.length_b   1.000
_cell.length_c   1.000
_cell.angle_alpha   90.00
_cell.angle_beta   90.00
_cell.angle_gamma   90.00
#
_symmetry.space_group_name_H-M   'P 1'
#
loop_
_entity.id
_entity.type
_entity.pdbx_description
1 polymer ?
#
loop_
_entity_poly.entity_id
_entity_poly.type
_entity_poly.pdbx_seq_one_letter_code
_entity_poly.pdbx_strand_id
1 'polypeptide(L)'
;FLSSGARVVLMGRDQMRGKSAEEQLSATGRVLFCAGDVRSLTDCGRVVAEAIRCYGTLDVLVNAAGIYHEGALDALSAEELDALLDTNIKGT
;
A
#
# COMPACT_ATOMS: atom_id res chain seq x y z
N PHE A 1 -5.29 -13.77 4.30
CA PHE A 1 -3.90 -13.94 3.84
C PHE A 1 -3.01 -14.55 4.92
N LEU A 2 -2.67 -13.83 6.01
CA LEU A 2 -1.77 -14.37 7.05
C LEU A 2 -2.27 -15.68 7.68
N SER A 3 -3.54 -15.75 8.08
CA SER A 3 -4.17 -16.98 8.61
C SER A 3 -4.20 -18.14 7.60
N SER A 4 -4.04 -17.85 6.31
CA SER A 4 -3.93 -18.83 5.23
C SER A 4 -2.47 -19.22 4.94
N GLY A 5 -1.51 -18.79 5.75
CA GLY A 5 -0.08 -19.10 5.61
C GLY A 5 0.72 -18.17 4.69
N ALA A 6 0.10 -17.10 4.16
CA ALA A 6 0.81 -16.14 3.33
C ALA A 6 1.86 -15.34 4.14
N ARG A 7 2.90 -14.88 3.45
CA ARG A 7 3.86 -13.89 3.96
C ARG A 7 3.46 -12.55 3.38
N VAL A 8 3.23 -11.55 4.22
CA VAL A 8 2.60 -10.30 3.79
C VAL A 8 3.56 -9.14 3.98
N VAL A 9 3.74 -8.34 2.93
CA VAL A 9 4.35 -7.01 3.05
C VAL A 9 3.23 -5.98 3.00
N LEU A 10 3.17 -5.12 4.01
CA LEU A 10 2.26 -3.98 4.08
C LEU A 10 2.97 -2.74 3.53
N MET A 11 2.26 -1.96 2.72
CA MET A 11 2.71 -0.67 2.21
C MET A 11 1.73 0.43 2.60
N GLY A 12 2.26 1.58 2.99
CA GLY A 12 1.45 2.74 3.31
C GLY A 12 2.30 3.96 3.67
N ARG A 13 1.68 5.14 3.60
CA ARG A 13 2.38 6.43 3.82
C ARG A 13 2.59 6.76 5.29
N ASP A 14 1.71 6.26 6.16
CA ASP A 14 1.75 6.53 7.59
C ASP A 14 2.64 5.51 8.32
N GLN A 15 3.83 5.94 8.71
CA GLN A 15 4.82 5.10 9.38
C GLN A 15 4.31 4.53 10.71
N MET A 16 3.62 5.33 11.52
CA MET A 16 3.19 4.91 12.85
C MET A 16 2.07 3.90 12.76
N ARG A 17 1.06 4.17 11.92
CA ARG A 17 -0.05 3.23 11.69
C ARG A 17 0.45 1.93 11.08
N GLY A 18 1.37 2.02 10.12
CA GLY A 18 1.97 0.86 9.47
C GLY A 18 2.73 -0.04 10.43
N LYS A 19 3.59 0.55 11.28
CA LYS A 19 4.33 -0.21 12.31
C LYS A 19 3.42 -0.82 13.37
N SER A 20 2.41 -0.09 13.81
CA SER A 20 1.42 -0.65 14.74
C SER A 20 0.67 -1.85 14.14
N ALA A 21 0.31 -1.79 12.84
CA ALA A 21 -0.32 -2.91 12.15
C ALA A 21 0.62 -4.12 12.03
N GLU A 22 1.91 -3.90 11.70
CA GLU A 22 2.93 -4.96 11.69
C GLU A 22 3.02 -5.66 13.05
N GLU A 23 3.13 -4.89 14.14
CA GLU A 23 3.21 -5.42 15.50
C GLU A 23 1.97 -6.26 15.86
N GLN A 24 0.76 -5.73 15.60
CA GLN A 24 -0.50 -6.42 15.89
C GLN A 24 -0.66 -7.73 15.10
N LEU A 25 -0.16 -7.77 13.87
CA LEU A 25 -0.31 -8.91 12.97
C LEU A 25 0.81 -9.95 13.09
N SER A 26 1.93 -9.59 13.72
CA SER A 26 3.12 -10.45 13.86
C SER A 26 2.84 -11.77 14.58
N ALA A 27 1.85 -11.81 15.49
CA ALA A 27 1.43 -13.03 16.16
C ALA A 27 0.68 -14.02 15.24
N THR A 28 0.11 -13.54 14.13
CA THR A 28 -0.68 -14.37 13.20
C THR A 28 0.19 -15.01 12.11
N GLY A 29 1.32 -14.38 11.75
CA GLY A 29 2.20 -14.86 10.69
C GLY A 29 3.31 -13.88 10.34
N ARG A 30 4.02 -14.16 9.25
CA ARG A 30 5.13 -13.31 8.78
C ARG A 30 4.59 -12.08 8.07
N VAL A 31 4.76 -10.92 8.70
CA VAL A 31 4.38 -9.62 8.18
C VAL A 31 5.58 -8.66 8.27
N LEU A 32 5.70 -7.75 7.30
CA LEU A 32 6.66 -6.65 7.31
C LEU A 32 5.96 -5.38 6.85
N PHE A 33 6.15 -4.26 7.52
CA PHE A 33 5.72 -2.96 7.01
C PHE A 33 6.88 -2.21 6.34
N CYS A 34 6.63 -1.75 5.11
CA CYS A 34 7.50 -0.86 4.34
C CYS A 34 6.75 0.44 4.03
N ALA A 35 7.20 1.56 4.58
CA ALA A 35 6.62 2.85 4.24
C ALA A 35 6.87 3.20 2.77
N GLY A 36 5.87 3.81 2.13
CA GLY A 36 5.93 4.28 0.75
C GLY A 36 4.60 4.83 0.27
N ASP A 37 4.64 5.59 -0.83
CA ASP A 37 3.47 6.11 -1.52
C ASP A 37 3.22 5.33 -2.82
N VAL A 38 2.00 4.83 -3.02
CA VAL A 38 1.62 4.08 -4.24
C VAL A 38 1.71 4.95 -5.50
N ARG A 39 1.71 6.27 -5.35
CA ARG A 39 1.91 7.23 -6.44
C ARG A 39 3.36 7.31 -6.90
N SER A 40 4.31 6.73 -6.15
CA SER A 40 5.75 6.79 -6.41
C SER A 40 6.27 5.47 -6.94
N LEU A 41 6.63 5.43 -8.22
CA LEU A 41 7.24 4.24 -8.84
C LEU A 41 8.51 3.78 -8.11
N THR A 42 9.30 4.72 -7.58
CA THR A 42 10.49 4.42 -6.79
C THR A 42 10.15 3.71 -5.49
N ASP A 43 9.10 4.15 -4.79
CA ASP A 43 8.66 3.47 -3.56
C ASP A 43 8.08 2.09 -3.86
N CYS A 44 7.22 1.98 -4.89
CA CYS A 44 6.68 0.70 -5.33
C CYS A 44 7.81 -0.29 -5.66
N GLY A 45 8.81 0.12 -6.46
CA GLY A 45 9.95 -0.70 -6.80
C GLY A 45 10.76 -1.14 -5.58
N ARG A 46 10.99 -0.24 -4.61
CA ARG A 46 11.67 -0.55 -3.36
C ARG A 46 10.89 -1.56 -2.50
N VAL A 47 9.57 -1.41 -2.39
CA VAL A 47 8.72 -2.34 -1.61
C VAL A 47 8.70 -3.72 -2.25
N VAL A 48 8.61 -3.82 -3.57
CA VAL A 48 8.71 -5.09 -4.30
C VAL A 48 10.08 -5.74 -4.07
N ALA A 49 11.16 -4.97 -4.16
CA ALA A 49 12.50 -5.45 -3.90
C ALA A 49 12.65 -5.97 -2.45
N GLU A 50 12.08 -5.28 -1.46
CA GLU A 50 12.08 -5.73 -0.06
C GLU A 50 11.25 -7.00 0.15
N ALA A 51 10.10 -7.14 -0.52
CA ALA A 51 9.30 -8.36 -0.47
C ALA A 51 10.10 -9.57 -1.02
N ILE A 52 10.76 -9.39 -2.16
CA ILE A 52 11.61 -10.43 -2.77
C ILE A 52 12.83 -10.70 -1.88
N ARG A 53 13.47 -9.67 -1.32
CA ARG A 53 14.62 -9.83 -0.42
C ARG A 53 14.27 -10.62 0.84
N CYS A 54 13.10 -10.36 1.43
CA CYS A 54 12.67 -10.99 2.68
C CYS A 54 12.05 -12.38 2.47
N TYR A 55 11.29 -12.57 1.38
CA TYR A 55 10.45 -13.75 1.18
C TYR A 55 10.72 -14.50 -0.14
N GLY A 56 11.64 -14.02 -0.97
CA GLY A 56 12.14 -14.69 -2.17
C GLY A 56 11.27 -14.51 -3.43
N THR A 57 10.01 -14.09 -3.29
CA THR A 57 9.06 -13.93 -4.41
C THR A 57 7.95 -12.95 -4.04
N LEU A 58 7.21 -12.47 -5.03
CA LEU A 58 5.93 -11.76 -4.91
C LEU A 58 4.90 -12.49 -5.77
N ASP A 59 4.06 -13.31 -5.14
CA ASP A 59 3.08 -14.14 -5.85
C ASP A 59 1.71 -13.46 -6.00
N VAL A 60 1.39 -12.54 -5.09
CA VAL A 60 0.10 -11.84 -5.02
C VAL A 60 0.35 -10.37 -4.70
N LEU A 61 -0.28 -9.48 -5.47
CA LEU A 61 -0.33 -8.04 -5.21
C LEU A 61 -1.78 -7.62 -4.94
N VAL A 62 -1.99 -6.82 -3.89
CA VAL A 62 -3.31 -6.26 -3.55
C VAL A 62 -3.20 -4.74 -3.53
N ASN A 63 -3.72 -4.09 -4.57
CA ASN A 63 -3.79 -2.64 -4.65
C ASN A 63 -5.00 -2.15 -3.84
N ALA A 64 -4.80 -1.95 -2.53
CA ALA A 64 -5.84 -1.54 -1.58
C ALA A 64 -5.79 -0.06 -1.19
N ALA A 65 -4.77 0.69 -1.62
CA ALA A 65 -4.69 2.11 -1.34
C ALA A 65 -5.78 2.86 -2.12
N GLY A 66 -6.44 3.79 -1.45
CA GLY A 66 -7.48 4.59 -2.08
C GLY A 66 -7.79 5.85 -1.28
N ILE A 67 -8.19 6.89 -1.99
CA ILE A 67 -8.77 8.10 -1.40
C ILE A 67 -10.14 8.37 -2.05
N TYR A 68 -10.96 9.10 -1.32
CA TYR A 68 -12.30 9.49 -1.76
C TYR A 68 -12.49 10.97 -1.53
N HIS A 69 -13.20 11.61 -2.45
CA HIS A 69 -13.64 12.99 -2.34
C HIS A 69 -15.16 13.01 -2.48
N GLU A 70 -15.83 13.68 -1.56
CA GLU A 70 -17.29 13.81 -1.55
C GLU A 70 -17.70 15.12 -2.22
N GLY A 71 -18.55 15.06 -3.24
CA GLY A 71 -19.02 16.25 -3.92
C GLY A 71 -19.54 15.97 -5.33
N ALA A 72 -20.11 17.01 -5.95
CA ALA A 72 -20.47 16.96 -7.35
C ALA A 72 -19.20 17.03 -8.22
N LEU A 73 -19.22 16.36 -9.38
CA LEU A 73 -18.05 16.25 -10.24
C LEU A 73 -17.58 17.60 -10.81
N ASP A 74 -18.51 18.53 -11.03
CA ASP A 74 -18.25 19.88 -11.51
C ASP A 74 -17.69 20.83 -10.43
N ALA A 75 -17.77 20.42 -9.16
CA ALA A 75 -17.17 21.13 -8.03
C ALA A 75 -15.74 20.65 -7.71
N LEU A 76 -15.27 19.58 -8.36
CA LEU A 76 -13.96 18.99 -8.12
C LEU A 76 -12.85 19.86 -8.73
N SER A 77 -11.87 20.25 -7.92
CA SER A 77 -10.69 20.95 -8.43
C SER A 77 -9.81 20.01 -9.26
N ALA A 78 -8.94 20.59 -10.11
CA ALA A 78 -7.98 19.81 -10.88
C ALA A 78 -7.03 19.02 -9.97
N GLU A 79 -6.61 19.63 -8.86
CA GLU A 79 -5.71 19.03 -7.89
C GLU A 79 -6.34 17.84 -7.16
N GLU A 80 -7.63 17.92 -6.83
CA GLU A 80 -8.37 16.82 -6.21
C GLU A 80 -8.60 15.66 -7.19
N LEU A 81 -8.91 15.98 -8.45
CA LEU A 81 -9.03 14.99 -9.52
C LEU A 81 -7.69 14.27 -9.74
N ASP A 82 -6.60 15.02 -9.84
CA ASP A 82 -5.25 14.46 -9.99
C ASP A 82 -4.90 13.56 -8.81
N ALA A 83 -5.18 13.98 -7.57
CA ALA A 83 -4.93 13.16 -6.39
C ALA A 83 -5.71 11.83 -6.42
N LEU A 84 -6.98 11.86 -6.84
CA LEU A 84 -7.83 10.68 -6.98
C LEU A 84 -7.26 9.74 -8.05
N LEU A 85 -6.92 10.26 -9.22
CA LEU A 85 -6.37 9.46 -10.34
C LEU A 85 -4.99 8.89 -9.99
N ASP A 86 -4.12 9.71 -9.41
CA ASP A 86 -2.77 9.29 -9.02
C ASP A 86 -2.82 8.13 -8.03
N THR A 87 -3.72 8.21 -7.04
CA THR A 87 -3.80 7.19 -5.99
C THR A 87 -4.58 5.96 -6.44
N ASN A 88 -5.79 6.15 -6.95
CA ASN A 88 -6.75 5.06 -7.15
C ASN A 88 -6.55 4.35 -8.49
N ILE A 89 -5.97 5.01 -9.48
CA ILE A 89 -5.81 4.49 -10.83
C ILE A 89 -4.33 4.27 -11.17
N LYS A 90 -3.50 5.32 -11.15
CA LYS A 90 -2.08 5.21 -11.52
C LYS A 90 -1.27 4.39 -10.51
N GLY A 91 -1.69 4.37 -9.25
CA GLY A 91 -1.09 3.57 -8.19
C GLY A 91 -1.46 2.08 -8.20
N THR A 92 -2.20 1.60 -9.22
CA THR A 92 -2.64 0.20 -9.38
C THR A 92 -1.89 -0.47 -10.51
#